data_AF-A0A372GGT6-F1
#
_entry.id   AF-A0A372GGT6-F1
#
_cell.length_a   1.000
_cell.length_b   1.000
_cell.length_c   1.000
_cell.angle_alpha   90.00
_cell.angle_beta   90.00
_cell.angle_gamma   90.00
#
_symmetry.space_group_name_H-M   'P 1'
#
loop_
_entity.id
_entity.type
_entity.pdbx_description
1 polymer ?
#
loop_
_entity_poly.entity_id
_entity_poly.type
_entity_poly.pdbx_seq_one_letter_code
_entity_poly.pdbx_strand_id
1 'polypeptide(L)'
;MLTFNSFGPAERLHTAIRRRAPQVAAAVVRDDETGLSHVRITYRQAGPLTADWDGTAYRWRHGDGPYESLPADPEQAADAIAAELGVRIEHP
;
A
#
# COMPACT_ATOMS: atom_id res chain seq x y z
N MET A 1 -12.48 -23.12 10.40
CA MET A 1 -12.51 -21.70 10.78
C MET A 1 -11.05 -21.24 10.85
N LEU A 2 -10.53 -20.62 9.78
CA LEU A 2 -9.13 -20.18 9.73
C LEU A 2 -9.04 -18.78 10.34
N THR A 3 -8.24 -18.64 11.39
CA THR A 3 -8.04 -17.41 12.15
C THR A 3 -7.19 -16.44 11.31
N PHE A 4 -7.78 -15.33 10.87
CA PHE A 4 -7.19 -14.31 9.97
C PHE A 4 -6.07 -13.45 10.61
N ASN A 5 -5.21 -13.98 11.49
CA ASN A 5 -4.32 -13.15 12.30
C ASN A 5 -2.81 -13.28 11.99
N SER A 6 -2.43 -13.51 10.73
CA SER A 6 -1.00 -13.47 10.32
C SER A 6 -0.78 -12.91 8.92
N PHE A 7 -1.47 -11.83 8.57
CA PHE A 7 -1.16 -11.06 7.37
C PHE A 7 0.10 -10.21 7.57
N GLY A 8 1.00 -10.23 6.58
CA GLY A 8 2.20 -9.42 6.54
C GLY A 8 1.88 -7.94 6.28
N PRO A 9 2.90 -7.06 6.34
CA PRO A 9 2.69 -5.62 6.13
C PRO A 9 1.99 -5.28 4.81
N ALA A 10 2.36 -5.93 3.70
CA ALA A 10 1.74 -5.67 2.40
C ALA A 10 0.24 -6.00 2.39
N GLU A 11 -0.17 -7.14 2.97
CA GLU A 11 -1.57 -7.54 3.03
C GLU A 11 -2.40 -6.64 3.96
N ARG A 12 -1.79 -6.14 5.05
CA ARG A 12 -2.42 -5.14 5.94
C ARG A 12 -2.64 -3.82 5.23
N LEU A 13 -1.63 -3.31 4.54
CA LEU A 13 -1.73 -2.08 3.76
C LEU A 13 -2.75 -2.22 2.61
N HIS A 14 -2.73 -3.34 1.87
CA HIS A 14 -3.71 -3.61 0.83
C HIS A 14 -5.14 -3.60 1.40
N THR A 15 -5.36 -4.24 2.56
CA THR A 15 -6.67 -4.23 3.22
C THR A 15 -7.10 -2.83 3.62
N ALA A 16 -6.17 -2.01 4.15
CA ALA A 16 -6.44 -0.62 4.49
C ALA A 16 -6.80 0.21 3.26
N ILE A 17 -6.05 0.10 2.16
CA ILE A 17 -6.36 0.79 0.89
C ILE A 17 -7.75 0.39 0.39
N ARG A 18 -8.09 -0.90 0.42
CA ARG A 18 -9.43 -1.38 0.00
C ARG A 18 -10.57 -0.82 0.83
N ARG A 19 -10.33 -0.44 2.09
CA ARG A 19 -11.33 0.19 2.97
C ARG A 19 -11.38 1.71 2.80
N ARG A 20 -10.22 2.36 2.72
CA ARG A 20 -10.09 3.82 2.76
C ARG A 20 -10.20 4.45 1.37
N ALA A 21 -9.77 3.75 0.33
CA ALA A 21 -9.74 4.24 -1.04
C ALA A 21 -10.12 3.11 -2.04
N PRO A 22 -11.34 2.54 -1.96
CA PRO A 22 -11.76 1.41 -2.79
C PRO A 22 -11.73 1.68 -4.31
N GLN A 23 -11.73 2.94 -4.72
CA GLN A 23 -11.58 3.38 -6.11
C GLN A 23 -10.16 3.25 -6.68
N VAL A 24 -9.16 3.01 -5.81
CA VAL A 24 -7.77 2.77 -6.20
C VAL A 24 -7.57 1.29 -6.49
N ALA A 25 -6.96 0.98 -7.65
CA ALA A 25 -6.56 -0.38 -7.95
C ALA A 25 -5.25 -0.70 -7.23
N ALA A 26 -5.32 -1.66 -6.30
CA ALA A 26 -4.18 -2.14 -5.53
C ALA A 26 -4.08 -3.66 -5.61
N ALA A 27 -2.87 -4.18 -5.66
CA ALA A 27 -2.59 -5.62 -5.63
C ALA A 27 -1.36 -5.90 -4.76
N VAL A 28 -1.43 -6.98 -3.98
CA VAL A 28 -0.24 -7.52 -3.31
C VAL A 28 0.56 -8.32 -4.34
N VAL A 29 1.85 -8.00 -4.46
CA VAL A 29 2.79 -8.66 -5.37
C VAL A 29 3.92 -9.22 -4.53
N ARG A 30 4.28 -10.47 -4.77
CA ARG A 30 5.47 -11.09 -4.18
C ARG A 30 6.65 -10.86 -5.10
N ASP A 31 7.73 -10.33 -4.56
CA ASP A 31 9.00 -10.22 -5.24
C ASP A 31 9.73 -11.56 -5.14
N ASP A 32 10.03 -12.19 -6.28
CA ASP A 32 10.63 -13.53 -6.32
C ASP A 32 12.11 -13.53 -5.92
N GLU A 33 12.81 -12.41 -6.06
CA GLU A 33 14.24 -12.28 -5.74
C GLU A 33 14.45 -12.14 -4.22
N THR A 34 13.66 -11.29 -3.59
CA THR A 34 13.74 -11.01 -2.15
C THR A 34 12.80 -11.89 -1.32
N GLY A 35 11.79 -12.48 -1.95
CA GLY A 35 10.72 -13.23 -1.29
C GLY A 35 9.71 -12.35 -0.53
N LEU A 36 9.87 -11.02 -0.55
CA LEU A 36 9.07 -10.06 0.19
C LEU A 36 7.83 -9.63 -0.60
N SER A 37 6.73 -9.37 0.10
CA SER A 37 5.52 -8.82 -0.50
C SER A 37 5.54 -7.28 -0.50
N HIS A 38 5.02 -6.67 -1.56
CA HIS A 38 4.75 -5.23 -1.66
C HIS A 38 3.35 -5.00 -2.24
N VAL A 39 2.86 -3.75 -2.17
CA VAL A 39 1.59 -3.34 -2.77
C VAL A 39 1.88 -2.53 -4.03
N ARG A 40 1.38 -2.98 -5.18
CA ARG A 40 1.39 -2.22 -6.43
C ARG A 40 0.07 -1.47 -6.57
N ILE A 41 0.16 -0.17 -6.83
CA ILE A 41 -0.95 0.76 -6.80
C ILE A 41 -1.04 1.51 -8.12
N THR A 42 -2.25 1.62 -8.67
CA THR A 42 -2.56 2.36 -9.90
C THR A 42 -3.86 3.13 -9.73
N TYR A 43 -3.87 4.38 -10.17
CA TYR A 43 -5.07 5.22 -10.16
C TYR A 43 -5.06 6.19 -11.33
N ARG A 44 -6.06 6.08 -12.22
CA ARG A 44 -6.16 6.89 -13.44
C ARG A 44 -4.85 6.83 -14.26
N GLN A 45 -4.21 7.98 -14.48
CA GLN A 45 -2.93 8.12 -15.20
C GLN A 45 -1.73 8.12 -14.24
N ALA A 46 -1.95 7.99 -12.93
CA ALA A 46 -0.89 7.85 -11.94
C ALA A 46 -0.55 6.36 -11.75
N GLY A 47 0.69 6.00 -12.04
CA GLY A 47 1.25 4.69 -11.70
C GLY A 47 2.27 4.14 -12.70
N PRO A 48 2.90 3.00 -12.36
CA PRO A 48 2.69 2.25 -11.11
C PRO A 48 3.43 2.88 -9.91
N LEU A 49 2.73 2.95 -8.77
CA LEU A 49 3.37 3.18 -7.48
C LEU A 49 3.61 1.84 -6.81
N THR A 50 4.72 1.74 -6.09
CA THR A 50 5.07 0.58 -5.27
C THR A 50 5.16 1.03 -3.83
N ALA A 51 4.44 0.36 -2.93
CA ALA A 51 4.54 0.58 -1.49
C ALA A 51 4.99 -0.72 -0.80
N ASP A 52 6.05 -0.66 0.01
CA ASP A 52 6.59 -1.80 0.74
C ASP A 52 6.94 -1.45 2.17
N TRP A 53 7.35 -2.47 2.94
CA TRP A 53 7.73 -2.35 4.33
C TRP A 53 9.25 -2.45 4.45
N ASP A 54 9.87 -1.45 5.06
CA ASP A 54 11.34 -1.40 5.21
C ASP A 54 11.87 -2.08 6.48
N GLY A 55 10.97 -2.64 7.29
CA GLY A 55 11.29 -3.20 8.61
C GLY A 55 10.74 -2.37 9.77
N THR A 56 10.51 -1.07 9.56
CA THR A 56 10.09 -0.11 10.60
C THR A 56 8.84 0.65 10.22
N ALA A 57 8.70 1.03 8.94
CA ALA A 57 7.56 1.78 8.43
C ALA A 57 7.24 1.36 6.99
N TYR A 58 6.09 1.84 6.50
CA TYR A 58 5.82 1.77 5.07
C TYR A 58 6.65 2.82 4.34
N ARG A 59 6.97 2.55 3.09
CA ARG A 59 7.56 3.50 2.15
C ARG A 59 6.99 3.25 0.77
N TRP A 60 7.10 4.23 -0.10
CA TRP A 60 6.62 4.11 -1.47
C TRP A 60 7.50 4.83 -2.47
N ARG A 61 7.30 4.52 -3.76
CA ARG A 61 7.95 5.20 -4.88
C ARG A 61 7.09 5.16 -6.13
N HIS A 62 7.33 6.11 -7.03
CA HIS A 62 6.82 6.10 -8.40
C HIS A 62 7.85 5.47 -9.34
N GLY A 63 7.51 4.34 -9.98
CA GLY A 63 8.44 3.63 -10.86
C GLY A 63 9.79 3.36 -10.17
N ASP A 64 10.88 3.78 -10.81
CA ASP A 64 12.26 3.68 -10.30
C ASP A 64 12.71 4.93 -9.51
N GLY A 65 11.78 5.80 -9.14
CA GLY A 65 12.05 6.97 -8.31
C GLY A 65 12.51 6.63 -6.89
N PRO A 66 12.94 7.65 -6.13
CA PRO A 66 13.36 7.46 -4.74
C PRO A 66 12.19 6.98 -3.88
N TYR A 67 12.53 6.27 -2.81
CA TYR A 67 11.57 5.93 -1.78
C TYR A 67 11.28 7.12 -0.89
N GLU A 68 10.01 7.35 -0.62
CA GLU A 68 9.53 8.29 0.38
C GLU A 68 8.85 7.53 1.53
N SER A 69 8.91 8.09 2.73
CA SER A 69 8.39 7.44 3.93
C SER A 69 6.88 7.62 4.05
N LEU A 70 6.22 6.57 4.51
CA LEU A 70 4.82 6.56 4.93
C LEU A 70 4.74 6.22 6.43
N PRO A 71 3.62 6.55 7.11
CA PRO A 71 3.38 6.10 8.48
C PRO A 71 3.51 4.58 8.62
N ALA A 72 3.88 4.08 9.80
CA ALA A 72 3.96 2.63 10.07
C ALA A 72 2.58 1.97 10.25
N ASP A 73 1.55 2.76 10.60
CA ASP A 73 0.18 2.29 10.69
C ASP A 73 -0.44 2.14 9.29
N PRO A 74 -1.04 0.98 8.95
CA PRO A 74 -1.51 0.72 7.59
C PRO A 74 -2.69 1.61 7.18
N GLU A 75 -3.54 2.07 8.10
CA GLU A 75 -4.65 2.96 7.76
C GLU A 75 -4.14 4.38 7.51
N GLN A 76 -3.22 4.88 8.34
CA GLN A 76 -2.56 6.16 8.10
C GLN A 76 -1.71 6.16 6.82
N ALA A 77 -1.04 5.04 6.51
CA ALA A 77 -0.33 4.89 5.24
C ALA A 77 -1.28 4.88 4.04
N ALA A 78 -2.44 4.22 4.15
CA ALA A 78 -3.47 4.25 3.10
C ALA A 78 -4.03 5.67 2.89
N ASP A 79 -4.23 6.44 3.96
CA ASP A 79 -4.67 7.85 3.88
C ASP A 79 -3.63 8.74 3.19
N ALA A 80 -2.34 8.56 3.53
CA ALA A 80 -1.25 9.29 2.89
C ALA A 80 -1.13 8.96 1.39
N ILE A 81 -1.26 7.68 1.03
CA ILE A 81 -1.32 7.24 -0.38
C ILE A 81 -2.52 7.88 -1.10
N ALA A 82 -3.70 7.89 -0.48
CA ALA A 82 -4.89 8.47 -1.08
C ALA A 82 -4.73 9.99 -1.29
N ALA A 83 -4.14 10.70 -0.32
CA ALA A 83 -3.88 12.14 -0.40
C ALA A 83 -3.00 12.50 -1.61
N GLU A 84 -1.89 11.80 -1.81
CA GLU A 84 -1.00 12.03 -2.97
C GLU A 84 -1.69 11.75 -4.31
N LEU A 85 -2.50 10.69 -4.36
CA LEU A 85 -3.25 10.35 -5.57
C LEU A 85 -4.43 11.31 -5.84
N GLY A 86 -4.66 12.29 -4.95
CA GLY A 86 -5.81 13.20 -5.02
C GLY A 86 -7.15 12.46 -4.89
N VAL A 87 -7.14 11.34 -4.16
CA VAL A 87 -8.29 10.45 -3.96
C VAL A 87 -9.00 10.86 -2.68
N ARG A 88 -10.33 10.98 -2.74
CA ARG A 88 -11.15 11.15 -1.53
C ARG A 88 -11.21 9.85 -0.76
N ILE A 89 -10.79 9.88 0.50
CA ILE A 89 -10.94 8.74 1.40
C ILE A 89 -12.40 8.53 1.80
N GLU A 90 -12.80 7.28 1.96
CA GLU A 90 -14.05 6.91 2.59
C GLU A 90 -13.81 6.79 4.11
N HIS A 91 -14.63 7.50 4.89
CA HIS A 91 -14.67 7.33 6.34
C HIS A 91 -15.57 6.13 6.67
N PRO A 92 -15.14 5.21 7.55
CA PRO A 92 -16.00 4.15 8.07
C PRO A 92 -17.17 4.71 8.90
#